data_AF-A0A7W9L5L0-F1
#
_entry.id   AF-A0A7W9L5L0-F1
#
_cell.length_a   1.000
_cell.length_b   1.000
_cell.length_c   1.000
_cell.angle_alpha   90.00
_cell.angle_beta   90.00
_cell.angle_gamma   90.00
#
_symmetry.space_group_name_H-M   'P 1'
#
loop_
_entity.id
_entity.type
_entity.pdbx_description
1 polymer ?
#
loop_
_entity_poly.entity_id
_entity_poly.type
_entity_poly.pdbx_seq_one_letter_code
_entity_poly.pdbx_strand_id
1 'polypeptide(L)'
;MSMLFRNPARLEWFDEQIRSTSHKFSEEDRAEYQHLRSASDPASPEDFFRQASGDDLSVARMQLMLNLIGSQSIGRGLAEMAWSVLAVPHRNHGLLTCDDPVMTSNGMNRGDSFILLPVGPEHLFVAANSDRALWSFTSQRPRDIERAMNDAIVAQASKLVIGAHDRHSTFIDRRLGKSEPSSGYLGRHTWKCP
;
A
#
# COMPACT_ATOMS: atom_id res chain seq x y z
N MET A 1 5.80 7.60 4.72
CA MET A 1 4.67 6.68 4.45
C MET A 1 3.61 7.18 3.46
N SER A 2 3.78 8.34 2.81
CA SER A 2 2.72 8.89 1.96
C SER A 2 2.32 8.00 0.77
N MET A 3 3.26 7.25 0.17
CA MET A 3 2.97 6.35 -0.96
C MET A 3 2.12 5.14 -0.59
N LEU A 4 2.13 4.69 0.67
CA LEU A 4 1.35 3.54 1.12
C LEU A 4 -0.16 3.84 1.19
N PHE A 5 -0.52 5.11 1.38
CA PHE A 5 -1.87 5.51 1.77
C PHE A 5 -2.60 6.38 0.74
N ARG A 6 -1.89 6.93 -0.27
CA ARG A 6 -2.45 7.89 -1.24
C ARG A 6 -2.80 7.29 -2.61
N ASN A 7 -2.90 5.97 -2.73
CA ASN A 7 -3.35 5.30 -3.97
C ASN A 7 -4.90 5.25 -4.02
N PRO A 8 -5.55 5.36 -5.21
CA PRO A 8 -7.00 5.24 -5.35
C PRO A 8 -7.65 4.00 -4.72
N ALA A 9 -7.13 2.79 -4.99
CA ALA A 9 -7.61 1.54 -4.38
C ALA A 9 -7.49 1.59 -2.85
N ARG A 10 -6.50 2.33 -2.35
CA ARG A 10 -6.31 2.52 -0.92
C ARG A 10 -7.33 3.48 -0.30
N LEU A 11 -7.73 4.51 -1.03
CA LEU A 11 -8.79 5.43 -0.60
C LEU A 11 -10.15 4.70 -0.54
N GLU A 12 -10.44 3.87 -1.55
CA GLU A 12 -11.65 3.03 -1.59
C GLU A 12 -11.67 2.04 -0.41
N TRP A 13 -10.54 1.39 -0.11
CA TRP A 13 -10.43 0.53 1.06
C TRP A 13 -10.67 1.28 2.36
N PHE A 14 -10.15 2.51 2.51
CA PHE A 14 -10.39 3.31 3.71
C PHE A 14 -11.86 3.66 3.87
N ASP A 15 -12.55 4.03 2.80
CA ASP A 15 -13.98 4.30 2.85
C ASP A 15 -14.75 3.06 3.32
N GLU A 16 -14.42 1.89 2.76
CA GLU A 16 -15.04 0.63 3.19
C GLU A 16 -14.78 0.32 4.66
N GLN A 17 -13.54 0.49 5.13
CA GLN A 17 -13.23 0.28 6.55
C GLN A 17 -13.93 1.28 7.45
N ILE A 18 -14.09 2.54 7.04
CA ILE A 18 -14.84 3.54 7.80
C ILE A 18 -16.31 3.13 7.87
N ARG A 19 -16.91 2.61 6.78
CA ARG A 19 -18.30 2.13 6.80
C ARG A 19 -18.48 0.86 7.64
N SER A 20 -17.55 -0.09 7.55
CA SER A 20 -17.67 -1.41 8.14
C SER A 20 -17.24 -1.48 9.62
N THR A 21 -16.45 -0.50 10.08
CA THR A 21 -16.00 -0.46 11.48
C THR A 21 -17.17 -0.12 12.40
N SER A 22 -17.33 -0.91 13.47
CA SER A 22 -18.25 -0.54 14.54
C SER A 22 -17.67 0.64 15.30
N HIS A 23 -18.14 1.83 14.96
CA HIS A 23 -17.82 3.05 15.66
C HIS A 23 -18.43 3.01 17.06
N LYS A 24 -17.61 3.22 18.08
CA LYS A 24 -18.09 3.42 19.45
C LYS A 24 -18.27 4.92 19.67
N PHE A 25 -19.43 5.44 19.30
CA PHE A 25 -19.80 6.82 19.62
C PHE A 25 -20.15 6.92 21.10
N SER A 26 -19.53 7.88 21.79
CA SER A 26 -19.89 8.26 23.15
C SER A 26 -21.23 9.02 23.16
N GLU A 27 -21.81 9.19 24.35
CA GLU A 27 -23.03 10.02 24.48
C GLU A 27 -22.79 11.48 24.07
N GLU A 28 -21.57 11.99 24.26
CA GLU A 28 -21.16 13.32 23.82
C GLU A 28 -21.15 13.42 22.29
N ASP A 29 -20.55 12.45 21.60
CA ASP A 29 -20.54 12.39 20.12
C ASP A 29 -21.96 12.32 19.55
N ARG A 30 -22.85 11.57 20.21
CA ARG A 30 -24.26 11.46 19.82
C ARG A 30 -25.00 12.78 20.00
N ALA A 31 -24.79 13.47 21.12
CA ALA A 31 -25.39 14.76 21.37
C ALA A 31 -24.91 15.79 20.35
N GLU A 32 -23.60 15.85 20.10
CA GLU A 32 -23.01 16.72 19.07
C GLU A 32 -23.58 16.42 17.68
N TYR A 33 -23.69 15.14 17.31
CA TYR A 33 -24.33 14.74 16.06
C TYR A 33 -25.78 15.24 15.96
N GLN A 34 -26.57 15.13 17.02
CA GLN A 34 -27.95 15.65 16.99
C GLN A 34 -28.01 17.17 16.79
N HIS A 35 -27.00 17.91 17.26
CA HIS A 35 -26.90 19.35 17.05
C HIS A 35 -26.45 19.73 15.65
N LEU A 36 -25.59 18.92 15.03
CA LEU A 36 -24.98 19.20 13.73
C LEU A 36 -25.74 18.60 12.54
N ARG A 37 -26.52 17.53 12.75
CA ARG A 37 -27.21 16.81 11.67
C ARG A 37 -28.21 17.71 10.95
N SER A 38 -28.26 17.59 9.64
CA SER A 38 -29.29 18.18 8.80
C SER A 38 -30.59 17.37 8.86
N ALA A 39 -31.66 17.91 8.27
CA ALA A 39 -32.94 17.21 8.18
C ALA A 39 -32.88 15.96 7.28
N SER A 40 -31.93 15.90 6.33
CA SER A 40 -31.73 14.76 5.43
C SER A 40 -30.79 13.68 5.99
N ASP A 41 -30.03 13.99 7.05
CA ASP A 41 -29.08 13.04 7.62
C ASP A 41 -29.79 11.97 8.46
N PRO A 42 -29.21 10.76 8.57
CA PRO A 42 -29.78 9.69 9.39
C PRO A 42 -29.95 10.08 10.87
N ALA A 43 -30.80 9.33 11.58
CA ALA A 43 -31.11 9.63 12.98
C ALA A 43 -29.94 9.36 13.94
N SER A 44 -29.00 8.48 13.56
CA SER A 44 -27.85 8.10 14.37
C SER A 44 -26.53 8.35 13.62
N PRO A 45 -25.43 8.68 14.33
CA PRO A 45 -24.12 8.79 13.71
C PRO A 45 -23.66 7.46 13.09
N GLU A 46 -24.05 6.30 13.64
CA GLU A 46 -23.75 5.01 13.03
C GLU A 46 -24.38 4.83 11.65
N ASP A 47 -25.64 5.22 11.51
CA ASP A 47 -26.34 5.10 10.24
C ASP A 47 -25.80 6.11 9.22
N PHE A 48 -25.39 7.30 9.68
CA PHE A 48 -24.69 8.29 8.86
C PHE A 48 -23.43 7.67 8.24
N PHE A 49 -22.50 7.16 9.05
CA PHE A 49 -21.25 6.60 8.53
C PHE A 49 -21.47 5.35 7.66
N ARG A 50 -22.51 4.55 7.92
CA ARG A 50 -22.83 3.38 7.10
C ARG A 50 -23.34 3.75 5.71
N GLN A 51 -24.05 4.87 5.59
CA GLN A 51 -24.68 5.34 4.36
C GLN A 51 -23.87 6.43 3.64
N ALA A 52 -22.85 6.98 4.31
CA ALA A 52 -22.03 8.07 3.83
C ALA A 52 -21.37 7.79 2.47
N SER A 53 -21.46 8.78 1.58
CA SER A 53 -20.79 8.79 0.29
C SER A 53 -19.29 9.07 0.44
N GLY A 54 -18.52 8.94 -0.65
CA GLY A 54 -17.07 9.20 -0.62
C GLY A 54 -16.70 10.64 -0.23
N ASP A 55 -17.57 11.62 -0.51
CA ASP A 55 -17.35 13.02 -0.16
C ASP A 55 -17.61 13.26 1.33
N ASP A 56 -18.66 12.65 1.88
CA ASP A 56 -18.99 12.71 3.31
C ASP A 56 -17.87 12.10 4.17
N LEU A 57 -17.22 11.04 3.67
CA LEU A 57 -16.13 10.36 4.36
C LEU A 57 -14.76 11.02 4.17
N SER A 58 -14.65 12.05 3.34
CA SER A 58 -13.36 12.63 2.95
C SER A 58 -12.53 13.12 4.16
N VAL A 59 -13.17 13.81 5.10
CA VAL A 59 -12.52 14.34 6.32
C VAL A 59 -12.09 13.20 7.25
N ALA A 60 -12.98 12.24 7.51
CA ALA A 60 -12.67 11.09 8.34
C ALA A 60 -11.52 10.26 7.76
N ARG A 61 -11.53 10.04 6.44
CA ARG A 61 -10.45 9.37 5.71
C ARG A 61 -9.14 10.15 5.82
N MET A 62 -9.15 11.46 5.61
CA MET A 62 -7.94 12.30 5.76
C MET A 62 -7.37 12.21 7.17
N GLN A 63 -8.21 12.29 8.21
CA GLN A 63 -7.76 12.18 9.59
C GLN A 63 -7.16 10.80 9.89
N LEU A 64 -7.79 9.72 9.42
CA LEU A 64 -7.25 8.36 9.55
C LEU A 64 -5.90 8.23 8.86
N MET A 65 -5.75 8.79 7.65
CA MET A 65 -4.48 8.81 6.94
C MET A 65 -3.40 9.60 7.68
N LEU A 66 -3.73 10.77 8.24
CA LEU A 66 -2.79 11.56 9.03
C LEU A 66 -2.33 10.80 10.28
N ASN A 67 -3.25 10.13 10.98
CA ASN A 67 -2.92 9.31 12.14
C ASN A 67 -1.99 8.14 11.77
N LEU A 68 -2.24 7.47 10.64
CA LEU A 68 -1.38 6.40 10.15
C LEU A 68 0.00 6.91 9.71
N ILE A 69 0.05 8.02 8.98
CA ILE A 69 1.31 8.64 8.53
C ILE A 69 2.13 9.14 9.72
N GLY A 70 1.48 9.73 10.72
CA GLY A 70 2.09 10.25 11.94
C GLY A 70 2.33 9.20 13.03
N SER A 71 2.03 7.92 12.76
CA SER A 71 2.22 6.85 13.73
C SER A 71 3.70 6.67 14.09
N GLN A 72 4.05 7.00 15.33
CA GLN A 72 5.41 6.84 15.84
C GLN A 72 5.85 5.38 15.84
N SER A 73 4.94 4.42 16.09
CA SER A 73 5.30 3.00 16.10
C SER A 73 5.74 2.54 14.72
N ILE A 74 5.01 2.95 13.67
CA ILE A 74 5.36 2.59 12.30
C ILE A 74 6.60 3.36 11.86
N GLY A 75 6.70 4.65 12.16
CA GLY A 75 7.87 5.47 11.85
C GLY A 75 9.16 4.90 12.46
N ARG A 76 9.10 4.47 13.72
CA ARG A 76 10.22 3.83 14.41
C ARG A 76 10.57 2.47 13.80
N GLY A 77 9.58 1.62 13.52
CA GLY A 77 9.83 0.33 12.88
C GLY A 77 10.52 0.46 11.53
N LEU A 78 10.14 1.47 10.72
CA LEU A 78 10.81 1.78 9.46
C LEU A 78 12.25 2.27 9.66
N ALA A 79 12.50 3.09 10.69
CA ALA A 79 13.82 3.65 10.96
C ALA A 79 14.81 2.59 11.49
N GLU A 80 14.31 1.52 12.11
CA GLU A 80 15.12 0.41 12.65
C GLU A 80 15.45 -0.66 11.58
N MET A 81 14.85 -0.59 10.38
CA MET A 81 15.17 -1.52 9.29
C MET A 81 16.59 -1.30 8.74
N ALA A 82 17.30 -2.41 8.49
CA ALA A 82 18.50 -2.39 7.67
C ALA A 82 18.11 -2.19 6.20
N TRP A 83 18.79 -1.30 5.48
CA TRP A 83 18.46 -0.98 4.10
C TRP A 83 19.65 -0.99 3.15
N SER A 84 19.36 -1.22 1.88
CA SER A 84 20.32 -1.16 0.77
C SER A 84 19.62 -0.74 -0.52
N VAL A 85 20.37 -0.21 -1.47
CA VAL A 85 19.90 0.02 -2.85
C VAL A 85 20.62 -0.97 -3.74
N LEU A 86 19.87 -1.91 -4.31
CA LEU A 86 20.40 -2.94 -5.20
C LEU A 86 20.49 -2.40 -6.62
N ALA A 87 21.66 -2.56 -7.23
CA ALA A 87 21.84 -2.34 -8.65
C ALA A 87 21.28 -3.52 -9.44
N VAL A 88 20.31 -3.24 -10.31
CA VAL A 88 19.67 -4.20 -11.21
C VAL A 88 19.96 -3.74 -12.65
N PRO A 89 21.19 -3.99 -13.17
CA PRO A 89 21.63 -3.42 -14.44
C PRO A 89 20.68 -3.75 -15.59
N HIS A 90 20.33 -2.72 -16.36
CA HIS A 90 19.33 -2.74 -17.41
C HIS A 90 19.88 -3.37 -18.69
N ARG A 91 20.02 -4.70 -18.72
CA ARG A 91 20.51 -5.37 -19.93
C ARG A 91 19.43 -5.59 -20.98
N ASN A 92 18.17 -5.75 -20.58
CA ASN A 92 17.09 -6.05 -21.52
C ASN A 92 15.86 -5.15 -21.31
N HIS A 93 15.28 -5.15 -20.10
CA HIS A 93 14.00 -4.48 -19.86
C HIS A 93 13.93 -3.55 -18.64
N GLY A 94 14.68 -3.82 -17.56
CA GLY A 94 14.70 -2.98 -16.35
C GLY A 94 13.48 -3.10 -15.47
N LEU A 95 13.54 -2.42 -14.33
CA LEU A 95 12.47 -2.39 -13.35
C LEU A 95 11.29 -1.55 -13.82
N LEU A 96 10.08 -2.08 -13.62
CA LEU A 96 8.80 -1.40 -13.76
C LEU A 96 8.43 -0.70 -12.45
N THR A 97 7.54 0.28 -12.55
CA THR A 97 6.82 0.87 -11.41
C THR A 97 5.33 0.95 -11.73
N CYS A 98 4.49 1.29 -10.76
CA CYS A 98 3.04 1.37 -10.95
C CYS A 98 2.42 2.43 -10.03
N ASP A 99 1.09 2.48 -10.03
CA ASP A 99 0.29 3.30 -9.12
C ASP A 99 0.36 2.85 -7.65
N ASP A 100 0.79 1.61 -7.35
CA ASP A 100 1.09 1.13 -6.00
C ASP A 100 2.46 0.43 -5.90
N PRO A 101 3.59 1.16 -6.00
CA PRO A 101 4.90 0.57 -6.24
C PRO A 101 5.59 0.04 -4.98
N VAL A 102 5.04 0.32 -3.79
CA VAL A 102 5.62 -0.10 -2.52
C VAL A 102 5.19 -1.54 -2.22
N MET A 103 6.13 -2.46 -2.12
CA MET A 103 5.86 -3.85 -1.77
C MET A 103 6.21 -4.08 -0.31
N THR A 104 5.34 -4.78 0.40
CA THR A 104 5.58 -5.14 1.79
C THR A 104 5.35 -6.62 2.01
N SER A 105 6.07 -7.19 2.97
CA SER A 105 5.77 -8.51 3.51
C SER A 105 4.44 -8.56 4.28
N ASN A 106 4.02 -9.75 4.71
CA ASN A 106 2.86 -9.88 5.60
C ASN A 106 3.19 -9.42 7.03
N GLY A 107 2.95 -8.13 7.30
CA GLY A 107 3.23 -7.45 8.56
C GLY A 107 4.59 -6.77 8.57
N MET A 108 4.71 -5.68 9.32
CA MET A 108 5.92 -4.85 9.45
C MET A 108 6.77 -5.18 10.68
N ASN A 109 6.25 -5.97 11.62
CA ASN A 109 6.92 -6.29 12.91
C ASN A 109 7.47 -7.72 12.97
N ARG A 110 7.50 -8.44 11.85
CA ARG A 110 8.06 -9.80 11.79
C ARG A 110 9.55 -9.74 11.45
N GLY A 111 10.33 -10.73 11.87
CA GLY A 111 11.78 -10.76 11.62
C GLY A 111 12.14 -10.87 10.12
N ASP A 112 11.24 -11.43 9.32
CA ASP A 112 11.31 -11.54 7.87
C ASP A 112 10.57 -10.40 7.14
N SER A 113 10.19 -9.33 7.87
CA SER A 113 9.50 -8.21 7.27
C SER A 113 10.42 -7.41 6.36
N PHE A 114 9.89 -6.96 5.22
CA PHE A 114 10.63 -6.16 4.26
C PHE A 114 9.75 -5.15 3.53
N ILE A 115 10.43 -4.18 2.92
CA ILE A 115 9.89 -3.18 2.01
C ILE A 115 10.75 -3.17 0.76
N LEU A 116 10.11 -3.27 -0.41
CA LEU A 116 10.76 -3.09 -1.70
C LEU A 116 10.13 -1.91 -2.42
N LEU A 117 10.97 -1.12 -3.11
CA LEU A 117 10.51 0.00 -3.92
C LEU A 117 11.46 0.21 -5.10
N PRO A 118 11.00 0.06 -6.35
CA PRO A 118 11.74 0.53 -7.51
C PRO A 118 11.94 2.06 -7.41
N VAL A 119 13.18 2.51 -7.26
CA VAL A 119 13.55 3.94 -7.21
C VAL A 119 14.14 4.44 -8.53
N GLY A 120 14.27 3.55 -9.51
CA GLY A 120 14.66 3.83 -10.88
C GLY A 120 14.64 2.54 -11.72
N PRO A 121 14.89 2.64 -13.03
CA PRO A 121 14.87 1.47 -13.93
C PRO A 121 15.98 0.45 -13.64
N GLU A 122 16.99 0.84 -12.86
CA GLU A 122 18.14 0.02 -12.47
C GLU A 122 18.37 -0.08 -10.96
N HIS A 123 17.49 0.53 -10.15
CA HIS A 123 17.74 0.68 -8.72
C HIS A 123 16.52 0.23 -7.93
N LEU A 124 16.72 -0.76 -7.06
CA LEU A 124 15.71 -1.28 -6.15
C LEU A 124 16.10 -0.93 -4.72
N PHE A 125 15.28 -0.12 -4.05
CA PHE A 125 15.39 0.08 -2.61
C PHE A 125 14.85 -1.16 -1.88
N VAL A 126 15.61 -1.65 -0.92
CA VAL A 126 15.27 -2.78 -0.05
C VAL A 126 15.48 -2.35 1.40
N ALA A 127 14.47 -2.51 2.24
CA ALA A 127 14.59 -2.38 3.69
C ALA A 127 14.04 -3.65 4.34
N ALA A 128 14.69 -4.17 5.38
CA ALA A 128 14.27 -5.38 6.07
C ALA A 128 14.56 -5.33 7.57
N ASN A 129 13.77 -6.08 8.35
CA ASN A 129 13.90 -6.17 9.81
C ASN A 129 15.07 -7.05 10.28
N SER A 130 15.76 -7.73 9.37
CA SER A 130 16.95 -8.52 9.71
C SER A 130 17.96 -8.54 8.57
N ASP A 131 19.24 -8.65 8.92
CA ASP A 131 20.32 -8.80 7.95
C ASP A 131 20.14 -10.05 7.09
N ARG A 132 19.56 -11.11 7.65
CA ARG A 132 19.23 -12.33 6.91
C ARG A 132 18.22 -12.06 5.79
N ALA A 133 17.16 -11.31 6.09
CA ALA A 133 16.16 -10.93 5.09
C ALA A 133 16.74 -9.94 4.07
N LEU A 134 17.59 -9.01 4.48
CA LEU A 134 18.29 -8.14 3.53
C LEU A 134 19.23 -8.95 2.62
N TRP A 135 19.93 -9.93 3.18
CA TRP A 135 20.86 -10.79 2.46
C TRP A 135 20.17 -11.67 1.41
N SER A 136 18.95 -12.17 1.68
CA SER A 136 18.19 -12.98 0.73
C SER A 136 17.82 -12.24 -0.56
N PHE A 137 17.77 -10.90 -0.54
CA PHE A 137 17.61 -10.07 -1.74
C PHE A 137 18.97 -9.75 -2.39
N THR A 138 19.96 -9.33 -1.59
CA THR A 138 21.28 -8.92 -2.13
C THR A 138 22.07 -10.06 -2.77
N SER A 139 21.82 -11.31 -2.37
CA SER A 139 22.52 -12.49 -2.86
C SER A 139 21.96 -13.03 -4.19
N GLN A 140 20.81 -12.51 -4.64
CA GLN A 140 20.15 -12.94 -5.88
C GLN A 140 20.87 -12.41 -7.12
N ARG A 141 20.72 -13.12 -8.24
CA ARG A 141 21.17 -12.60 -9.53
C ARG A 141 20.28 -11.43 -9.94
N PRO A 142 20.83 -10.33 -10.48
CA PRO A 142 20.03 -9.17 -10.90
C PRO A 142 18.87 -9.50 -11.83
N ARG A 143 19.05 -10.47 -12.74
CA ARG A 143 18.01 -10.92 -13.67
C ARG A 143 16.80 -11.54 -12.96
N ASP A 144 17.05 -12.27 -11.87
CA ASP A 144 16.01 -12.95 -11.11
C ASP A 144 15.22 -11.92 -10.27
N ILE A 145 15.91 -10.93 -9.71
CA ILE A 145 15.29 -9.75 -9.08
C ILE A 145 14.44 -8.96 -10.08
N GLU A 146 14.97 -8.62 -11.26
CA GLU A 146 14.23 -7.88 -12.30
C GLU A 146 12.92 -8.59 -12.65
N ARG A 147 12.99 -9.90 -12.90
CA ARG A 147 11.81 -10.69 -13.25
C ARG A 147 10.79 -10.73 -12.13
N ALA A 148 11.22 -11.05 -10.91
CA ALA A 148 10.32 -11.18 -9.76
C ALA A 148 9.66 -9.83 -9.42
N MET A 149 10.44 -8.74 -9.42
CA MET A 149 9.91 -7.39 -9.17
C MET A 149 8.92 -6.95 -10.24
N ASN A 150 9.21 -7.18 -11.52
CA ASN A 150 8.32 -6.78 -12.59
C ASN A 150 7.00 -7.57 -12.59
N ASP A 151 7.05 -8.87 -12.30
CA ASP A 151 5.85 -9.69 -12.16
C ASP A 151 4.99 -9.18 -10.99
N ALA A 152 5.64 -8.90 -9.86
CA ALA A 152 4.97 -8.39 -8.67
C ALA A 152 4.39 -6.97 -8.87
N ILE A 153 5.08 -6.08 -9.58
CA ILE A 153 4.60 -4.72 -9.88
C ILE A 153 3.35 -4.77 -10.76
N VAL A 154 3.36 -5.61 -11.80
CA VAL A 154 2.20 -5.73 -12.70
C VAL A 154 1.03 -6.41 -12.00
N ALA A 155 1.28 -7.37 -11.11
CA ALA A 155 0.25 -8.03 -10.31
C ALA A 155 -0.40 -7.08 -9.28
N GLN A 156 0.37 -6.16 -8.70
CA GLN A 156 -0.10 -5.20 -7.70
C GLN A 156 -0.72 -3.94 -8.32
N ALA A 157 -0.40 -3.62 -9.56
CA ALA A 157 -0.90 -2.44 -10.26
C ALA A 157 -2.43 -2.48 -10.42
N SER A 158 -3.09 -1.37 -10.12
CA SER A 158 -4.54 -1.24 -10.28
C SER A 158 -4.89 -0.71 -11.67
N LYS A 159 -4.24 0.39 -12.10
CA LYS A 159 -4.60 1.09 -13.34
C LYS A 159 -3.41 1.32 -14.27
N LEU A 160 -2.21 1.47 -13.72
CA LEU A 160 -1.06 1.97 -14.46
C LEU A 160 0.21 1.18 -14.14
N VAL A 161 0.94 0.81 -15.18
CA VAL A 161 2.32 0.32 -15.10
C VAL A 161 3.18 1.21 -15.97
N ILE A 162 4.34 1.61 -15.45
CA ILE A 162 5.29 2.50 -16.12
C ILE A 162 6.62 1.75 -16.26
N GLY A 163 7.16 1.74 -17.46
CA GLY A 163 8.52 1.29 -17.75
C GLY A 163 9.36 2.40 -18.39
N ALA A 164 10.68 2.23 -18.40
CA ALA A 164 11.58 3.17 -19.08
C ALA A 164 11.50 3.10 -20.62
N HIS A 165 10.87 2.04 -21.17
CA HIS A 165 10.70 1.82 -22.60
C HIS A 165 9.53 0.86 -22.89
N ASP A 166 9.13 0.77 -24.15
CA ASP A 166 7.95 -0.02 -24.58
C ASP A 166 8.20 -1.53 -24.71
N ARG A 167 9.43 -2.01 -24.47
CA ARG A 167 9.77 -3.45 -24.60
C ARG A 167 8.99 -4.34 -23.62
N HIS A 168 8.41 -3.76 -22.57
CA HIS A 168 7.57 -4.47 -21.60
C HIS A 168 6.09 -4.58 -22.00
N SER A 169 5.65 -3.92 -23.08
CA SER A 169 4.24 -3.86 -23.49
C SER A 169 3.55 -5.24 -23.50
N THR A 170 4.09 -6.21 -24.25
CA THR A 170 3.52 -7.56 -24.29
C THR A 170 3.56 -8.27 -22.93
N PHE A 171 4.55 -7.99 -22.08
CA PHE A 171 4.65 -8.55 -20.73
C PHE A 171 3.52 -7.99 -19.83
N ILE A 172 3.27 -6.69 -19.92
CA ILE A 172 2.25 -5.95 -19.17
C ILE A 172 0.84 -6.34 -19.64
N ASP A 173 0.57 -6.28 -20.94
CA ASP A 173 -0.76 -6.59 -21.53
C ASP A 173 -1.24 -8.00 -21.16
N ARG A 174 -0.29 -8.93 -21.01
CA ARG A 174 -0.61 -10.31 -20.66
C ARG A 174 -0.97 -10.49 -19.18
N ARG A 175 -0.68 -9.54 -18.29
CA ARG A 175 -0.77 -9.70 -16.83
C ARG A 175 -1.61 -8.65 -16.10
N LEU A 176 -1.58 -7.39 -16.56
CA LEU A 176 -2.27 -6.30 -15.88
C LEU A 176 -3.78 -6.60 -15.74
N GLY A 177 -4.30 -6.45 -14.53
CA GLY A 177 -5.71 -6.70 -14.21
C GLY A 177 -6.15 -8.16 -14.19
N LYS A 178 -5.21 -9.12 -14.28
CA LYS A 178 -5.53 -10.58 -14.24
C LYS A 178 -5.21 -11.26 -12.92
N SER A 179 -4.55 -10.55 -12.00
CA SER A 179 -4.29 -11.03 -10.65
C SER A 179 -5.53 -10.83 -9.77
N GLU A 180 -5.83 -11.80 -8.91
CA GLU A 180 -6.90 -11.65 -7.93
C GLU A 180 -6.57 -10.53 -6.94
N PRO A 181 -7.55 -9.70 -6.54
CA PRO A 181 -7.35 -8.66 -5.53
C PRO A 181 -6.92 -9.31 -4.21
N SER A 182 -5.80 -8.85 -3.63
CA SER A 182 -5.31 -9.44 -2.39
C SER A 182 -6.16 -9.08 -1.17
N SER A 183 -6.34 -10.05 -0.28
CA SER A 183 -6.84 -9.84 1.08
C SER A 183 -5.72 -9.66 2.12
N GLY A 184 -4.54 -9.14 1.73
CA GLY A 184 -3.37 -9.06 2.61
C GLY A 184 -3.49 -7.98 3.71
N TYR A 185 -2.41 -7.77 4.48
CA TYR A 185 -2.41 -6.82 5.60
C TYR A 185 -2.80 -5.41 5.11
N LEU A 186 -3.77 -4.80 5.81
CA LEU A 186 -4.39 -3.55 5.38
C LEU A 186 -4.93 -3.65 3.94
N GLY A 187 -5.48 -4.77 3.47
CA GLY A 187 -6.03 -4.87 2.10
C GLY A 187 -5.01 -4.63 0.98
N ARG A 188 -3.70 -4.78 1.25
CA ARG A 188 -2.63 -4.67 0.25
C ARG A 188 -2.07 -6.03 -0.11
N HIS A 189 -1.48 -6.14 -1.29
CA HIS A 189 -0.74 -7.33 -1.69
C HIS A 189 0.47 -7.48 -0.77
N THR A 190 0.59 -8.65 -0.14
CA THR A 190 1.73 -8.97 0.72
C THR A 190 2.57 -10.05 0.09
N TRP A 191 3.89 -9.85 0.10
CA TRP A 191 4.84 -10.73 -0.54
C TRP A 191 5.59 -11.58 0.50
N LYS A 192 6.16 -12.71 0.07
CA LYS A 192 7.03 -13.53 0.92
C LYS A 192 8.48 -13.23 0.62
N CYS A 193 9.31 -13.29 1.64
CA CYS A 193 10.76 -13.18 1.47
C CYS A 193 11.22 -14.38 0.60
N PRO A 194 12.07 -14.15 -0.41
CA PRO A 194 12.68 -15.22 -1.19
C PRO A 194 13.62 -16.11 -0.34
#